data_AF-S4NZ77-F1
#
_entry.id   AF-S4NZ77-F1
#
_cell.length_a   1.000
_cell.length_b   1.000
_cell.length_c   1.000
_cell.angle_alpha   90.00
_cell.angle_beta   90.00
_cell.angle_gamma   90.00
#
_symmetry.space_group_name_H-M   'P 1'
#
loop_
_entity.id
_entity.type
_entity.pdbx_description
1 polymer ?
#
loop_
_entity_poly.entity_id
_entity_poly.type
_entity_poly.pdbx_seq_one_letter_code
_entity_poly.pdbx_strand_id
1 'polypeptide(L)'
;MNCTECDEAFSLFDSLNKHMLEHFVTHTCDECGAKFIELSLLRSHIRNTHKKVDAVYPCEICGKNLKSKYSRGLHVATVHEKKPTINCYKCDAAFLSHALRNRHLIEVHGDKR
;
A
#
# COMPACT_ATOMS: atom_id res chain seq x y z
N MET A 1 5.34 -25.35 16.29
CA MET A 1 3.96 -24.83 16.21
C MET A 1 3.17 -25.77 15.32
N ASN A 2 2.00 -26.19 15.76
CA ASN A 2 1.15 -27.16 15.06
C ASN A 2 0.06 -26.45 14.26
N CYS A 3 -0.36 -27.05 13.16
CA CYS A 3 -1.58 -26.66 12.48
C CYS A 3 -2.81 -27.06 13.32
N THR A 4 -3.87 -26.24 13.26
CA THR A 4 -5.14 -26.54 13.96
C THR A 4 -6.10 -27.35 13.09
N GLU A 5 -5.88 -27.37 11.77
CA GLU A 5 -6.76 -28.01 10.79
C GLU A 5 -6.18 -29.35 10.26
N CYS A 6 -4.92 -29.66 10.59
CA CYS A 6 -4.27 -30.93 10.27
C CYS A 6 -3.13 -31.26 11.25
N ASP A 7 -2.55 -32.45 11.12
CA ASP A 7 -1.48 -32.94 12.01
C ASP A 7 -0.07 -32.46 11.63
N GLU A 8 0.07 -31.50 10.72
CA GLU A 8 1.39 -30.97 10.36
C GLU A 8 1.98 -30.04 11.44
N ALA A 9 3.29 -30.19 11.64
CA ALA A 9 4.06 -29.41 12.61
C ALA A 9 5.19 -28.63 11.93
N PHE A 10 5.32 -27.36 12.31
CA PHE A 10 6.27 -26.42 11.74
C PHE A 10 7.24 -25.88 12.80
N SER A 11 8.49 -25.69 12.40
CA SER A 11 9.56 -25.13 13.25
C SER A 11 9.49 -23.60 13.38
N LEU A 12 8.87 -22.89 12.42
CA LEU A 12 8.80 -21.43 12.36
C LEU A 12 7.35 -20.94 12.19
N PHE A 13 7.07 -19.76 12.75
CA PHE A 13 5.73 -19.17 12.72
C PHE A 13 5.36 -18.77 11.29
N ASP A 14 6.30 -18.18 10.55
CA ASP A 14 6.11 -17.83 9.14
C ASP A 14 5.78 -19.05 8.27
N SER A 15 6.37 -20.21 8.57
CA SER A 15 6.09 -21.45 7.85
C SER A 15 4.67 -21.95 8.14
N LEU A 16 4.27 -21.97 9.43
CA LEU A 16 2.90 -22.32 9.82
C LEU A 16 1.90 -21.34 9.17
N ASN A 17 2.15 -20.03 9.26
CA ASN A 17 1.24 -19.01 8.75
C ASN A 17 1.05 -19.13 7.23
N LYS A 18 2.12 -19.45 6.49
CA LYS A 18 2.03 -19.77 5.06
C LYS A 18 1.24 -21.05 4.79
N HIS A 19 1.44 -22.10 5.59
CA HIS A 19 0.68 -23.33 5.48
C HIS A 19 -0.81 -23.14 5.79
N MET A 20 -1.18 -22.32 6.79
CA MET A 20 -2.58 -22.02 7.09
C MET A 20 -3.30 -21.41 5.87
N LEU A 21 -2.58 -20.74 4.97
CA LEU A 21 -3.17 -20.27 3.72
C LEU A 21 -3.68 -21.43 2.87
N GLU A 22 -3.11 -22.63 2.92
CA GLU A 22 -3.64 -23.77 2.16
C GLU A 22 -5.00 -24.24 2.67
N HIS A 23 -5.25 -24.11 3.97
CA HIS A 23 -6.55 -24.42 4.57
C HIS A 23 -7.60 -23.34 4.31
N PHE A 24 -7.21 -22.06 4.26
CA PHE A 24 -8.15 -20.93 4.18
C PHE A 24 -8.22 -20.24 2.81
N VAL A 25 -7.25 -20.46 1.92
CA VAL A 25 -7.31 -19.95 0.55
C VAL A 25 -8.39 -20.70 -0.20
N THR A 26 -9.41 -19.97 -0.60
CA THR A 26 -10.54 -20.48 -1.38
C THR A 26 -10.62 -19.86 -2.77
N HIS A 27 -9.80 -18.84 -3.04
CA HIS A 27 -9.92 -18.03 -4.25
C HIS A 27 -8.59 -17.92 -4.97
N THR A 28 -8.56 -18.42 -6.20
CA THR A 28 -7.38 -18.39 -7.08
C THR A 28 -7.63 -17.43 -8.23
N CYS A 29 -6.62 -16.66 -8.59
CA CYS A 29 -6.64 -15.86 -9.81
C CYS A 29 -6.35 -16.75 -11.01
N ASP A 30 -7.29 -16.85 -11.95
CA ASP A 30 -7.13 -17.69 -13.14
C ASP A 30 -6.06 -17.15 -14.11
N GLU A 31 -5.72 -15.85 -14.03
CA GLU A 31 -4.75 -15.22 -14.92
C GLU A 31 -3.29 -15.44 -14.49
N CYS A 32 -3.01 -15.56 -13.19
CA CYS A 32 -1.63 -15.72 -12.69
C CYS A 32 -1.43 -16.77 -11.60
N GLY A 33 -2.48 -17.47 -11.17
CA GLY A 33 -2.43 -18.47 -10.12
C GLY A 33 -2.29 -17.92 -8.69
N ALA A 34 -2.34 -16.60 -8.50
CA ALA A 34 -2.25 -16.00 -7.17
C ALA A 34 -3.42 -16.44 -6.27
N LYS A 35 -3.10 -16.74 -5.01
CA LYS A 35 -3.99 -17.35 -4.02
C LYS A 35 -4.44 -16.33 -2.97
N PHE A 36 -5.74 -16.30 -2.68
CA PHE A 36 -6.36 -15.37 -1.73
C PHE A 36 -7.35 -16.07 -0.80
N ILE A 37 -7.34 -15.64 0.46
CA ILE A 37 -8.27 -16.11 1.51
C ILE A 37 -9.69 -15.53 1.33
N GLU A 38 -9.81 -14.37 0.70
CA GLU A 38 -11.10 -13.68 0.52
C GLU A 38 -11.33 -13.27 -0.94
N LEU A 39 -12.59 -13.35 -1.38
CA LEU A 39 -12.99 -12.93 -2.72
C LEU A 39 -12.77 -11.44 -2.96
N SER A 40 -12.88 -10.62 -1.90
CA SER A 40 -12.63 -9.16 -1.92
C SER A 40 -11.18 -8.84 -2.34
N LEU A 41 -10.23 -9.63 -1.84
CA LEU A 41 -8.80 -9.53 -2.11
C LEU A 41 -8.50 -9.98 -3.53
N LEU A 42 -9.04 -11.12 -3.97
CA LEU A 42 -8.91 -11.58 -5.35
C LEU A 42 -9.46 -10.54 -6.34
N ARG A 43 -10.66 -10.00 -6.10
CA ARG A 43 -11.25 -8.95 -6.96
C ARG A 43 -10.38 -7.71 -7.02
N SER A 44 -9.81 -7.29 -5.88
CA SER A 44 -8.91 -6.14 -5.83
C SER A 44 -7.60 -6.40 -6.55
N HIS A 45 -7.03 -7.60 -6.42
CA HIS A 45 -5.87 -8.04 -7.16
C HIS A 45 -6.13 -8.01 -8.67
N ILE A 46 -7.21 -8.64 -9.16
CA ILE A 46 -7.55 -8.65 -10.60
C ILE A 46 -7.68 -7.21 -11.13
N ARG A 47 -8.40 -6.35 -10.40
CA ARG A 47 -8.56 -4.94 -10.81
C ARG A 47 -7.23 -4.17 -10.88
N ASN A 48 -6.31 -4.44 -9.96
CA ASN A 48 -5.09 -3.64 -9.83
C ASN A 48 -3.92 -4.19 -10.67
N THR A 49 -3.89 -5.49 -10.92
CA THR A 49 -2.76 -6.20 -11.52
C THR A 49 -3.05 -6.62 -12.96
N HIS A 50 -4.28 -7.05 -13.24
CA HIS A 50 -4.64 -7.67 -14.51
C HIS A 50 -5.43 -6.74 -15.41
N LYS A 51 -6.34 -5.95 -14.82
CA LYS A 51 -6.99 -4.88 -15.57
C LYS A 51 -6.01 -3.73 -15.77
N LYS A 52 -5.87 -3.29 -17.02
CA LYS A 52 -5.40 -1.93 -17.29
C LYS A 52 -6.31 -1.00 -16.51
N VAL A 53 -5.74 -0.27 -15.56
CA VAL A 53 -6.45 0.77 -14.84
C VAL A 53 -6.78 1.84 -15.88
N ASP A 54 -7.99 1.79 -16.43
CA ASP A 54 -8.57 2.90 -17.17
C ASP A 54 -8.36 4.14 -16.32
N ALA A 55 -7.85 5.21 -16.94
CA ALA A 55 -7.36 6.40 -16.26
C ALA A 55 -8.38 6.94 -15.25
N VAL A 56 -8.29 6.52 -13.98
CA VAL A 56 -9.33 6.86 -13.00
C VAL A 56 -9.26 8.36 -12.70
N TYR A 57 -8.04 8.90 -12.61
CA TYR A 57 -7.76 10.33 -12.41
C TYR A 57 -6.41 10.71 -13.04
N PRO A 58 -6.33 10.94 -14.36
CA PRO A 58 -5.09 11.38 -14.99
C PRO A 58 -4.70 12.78 -14.51
N CYS A 59 -3.42 13.01 -14.29
CA CYS A 59 -2.87 14.34 -14.12
C CYS A 59 -2.96 15.11 -15.43
N GLU A 60 -3.62 16.26 -15.45
CA GLU A 60 -3.81 17.06 -16.66
C GLU A 60 -2.50 17.70 -17.18
N ILE A 61 -1.45 17.74 -16.36
CA ILE A 61 -0.15 18.33 -16.70
C ILE A 61 0.79 17.30 -17.33
N CYS A 62 0.88 16.08 -16.77
CA CYS A 62 1.86 15.08 -17.22
C CYS A 62 1.24 13.74 -17.65
N GLY A 63 -0.08 13.58 -17.63
CA GLY A 63 -0.78 12.35 -18.03
C GLY A 63 -0.63 11.17 -17.06
N LYS A 64 0.12 11.32 -15.95
CA LYS A 64 0.28 10.25 -14.96
C LYS A 64 -1.07 9.85 -14.37
N ASN A 65 -1.34 8.55 -14.28
CA ASN A 65 -2.58 8.03 -13.69
C ASN A 65 -2.47 7.92 -12.17
N LEU A 66 -3.47 8.47 -11.46
CA LEU A 66 -3.59 8.41 -10.01
C LEU A 66 -4.84 7.63 -9.60
N LYS A 67 -4.77 7.01 -8.43
CA LYS A 67 -5.82 6.14 -7.87
C LYS A 67 -7.08 6.88 -7.38
N SER A 68 -7.00 8.19 -7.15
CA SER A 68 -8.13 8.99 -6.66
C SER A 68 -7.98 10.47 -7.02
N LYS A 69 -9.09 11.23 -7.03
CA LYS A 69 -9.09 12.69 -7.20
C LYS A 69 -8.21 13.39 -6.16
N TYR A 70 -8.25 12.93 -4.91
CA TYR A 70 -7.39 13.44 -3.84
C TYR A 70 -5.91 13.19 -4.14
N SER A 71 -5.55 11.96 -4.54
CA SER A 71 -4.17 11.63 -4.92
C SER A 71 -3.68 12.44 -6.13
N ARG A 72 -4.55 12.74 -7.10
CA ARG A 72 -4.25 13.65 -8.22
C ARG A 72 -3.98 15.07 -7.74
N GLY A 73 -4.84 15.62 -6.88
CA GLY A 73 -4.65 16.97 -6.33
C GLY A 73 -3.33 17.10 -5.56
N LEU A 74 -3.05 16.13 -4.68
CA LEU A 74 -1.79 16.08 -3.94
C LEU A 74 -0.57 15.96 -4.87
N HIS A 75 -0.68 15.15 -5.93
CA HIS A 75 0.37 15.01 -6.93
C HIS A 75 0.64 16.34 -7.65
N VAL A 76 -0.40 17.06 -8.10
CA VAL A 76 -0.22 18.37 -8.74
C VAL A 76 0.44 19.36 -7.79
N ALA A 77 -0.07 19.47 -6.56
CA ALA A 77 0.49 20.37 -5.55
C ALA A 77 1.98 20.08 -5.29
N THR A 78 2.36 18.82 -5.10
CA THR A 78 3.72 18.46 -4.69
C THR A 78 4.73 18.35 -5.83
N VAL A 79 4.31 17.89 -7.02
CA VAL A 79 5.21 17.62 -8.15
C VAL A 79 5.27 18.78 -9.14
N HIS A 80 4.14 19.43 -9.40
CA HIS A 80 4.05 20.50 -10.40
C HIS A 80 4.14 21.89 -9.77
N GLU A 81 3.42 22.12 -8.66
CA GLU A 81 3.42 23.42 -7.98
C GLU A 81 4.52 23.54 -6.90
N LYS A 82 5.14 22.41 -6.51
CA LYS A 82 6.10 22.33 -5.40
C LYS A 82 5.55 22.97 -4.11
N LYS A 83 4.24 22.85 -3.89
CA LYS A 83 3.54 23.33 -2.70
C LYS A 83 3.64 22.27 -1.60
N PRO A 84 4.27 22.59 -0.45
CA PRO A 84 4.28 21.68 0.69
C PRO A 84 2.87 21.52 1.26
N THR A 85 2.45 20.27 1.47
CA THR A 85 1.10 19.92 1.94
C THR A 85 1.12 19.15 3.26
N ILE A 86 2.31 18.78 3.76
CA ILE A 86 2.47 17.93 4.93
C ILE A 86 3.11 18.77 6.03
N ASN A 87 2.35 19.06 7.09
CA ASN A 87 2.82 19.91 8.17
C ASN A 87 3.56 19.10 9.25
N CYS A 88 4.52 19.75 9.90
CA CYS A 88 4.98 19.36 11.21
C CYS A 88 3.85 19.62 12.23
N TYR A 89 3.74 18.78 13.25
CA TYR A 89 2.76 18.98 14.33
C TYR A 89 3.38 19.69 15.54
N LYS A 90 4.71 19.91 15.53
CA LYS A 90 5.46 20.58 16.60
C LYS A 90 5.90 22.00 16.23
N CYS A 91 5.83 22.38 14.96
CA CYS A 91 6.16 23.71 14.47
C CYS A 91 5.43 23.99 13.14
N ASP A 92 5.58 25.22 12.63
CA ASP A 92 4.91 25.67 11.40
C ASP A 92 5.59 25.20 10.09
N ALA A 93 6.60 24.33 10.18
CA ALA A 93 7.28 23.81 9.00
C ALA A 93 6.37 22.88 8.18
N ALA A 94 6.40 23.03 6.85
CA ALA A 94 5.65 22.21 5.91
C ALA A 94 6.56 21.58 4.86
N PHE A 95 6.18 20.38 4.39
CA PHE A 95 7.02 19.52 3.55
C PHE A 95 6.25 18.95 2.35
N LEU A 96 7.01 18.62 1.31
CA LEU A 96 6.49 18.00 0.07
C LEU A 96 6.23 16.49 0.21
N SER A 97 6.81 15.84 1.22
CA SER A 97 6.64 14.39 1.43
C SER A 97 6.76 14.02 2.91
N HIS A 98 6.17 12.87 3.27
CA HIS A 98 6.29 12.31 4.63
C HIS A 98 7.73 12.01 5.00
N ALA A 99 8.57 11.58 4.05
CA ALA A 99 9.97 11.29 4.30
C ALA A 99 10.74 12.54 4.76
N LEU A 100 10.51 13.69 4.10
CA LEU A 100 11.14 14.96 4.47
C LEU A 100 10.68 15.43 5.86
N ARG A 101 9.37 15.40 6.12
CA ARG A 101 8.81 15.73 7.44
C ARG A 101 9.37 14.83 8.53
N ASN A 102 9.43 13.51 8.30
CA ASN A 102 9.92 12.57 9.29
C ASN A 102 11.42 12.76 9.59
N ARG A 103 12.23 13.03 8.56
CA ARG A 103 13.64 13.42 8.78
C ARG A 103 13.74 14.69 9.62
N HIS A 104 12.95 15.72 9.28
CA HIS A 104 12.88 16.94 10.09
C HIS A 104 12.49 16.68 11.54
N LEU A 105 11.51 15.81 11.79
CA LEU A 105 11.10 15.44 13.15
C LEU A 105 12.24 14.78 13.94
N ILE A 106 13.04 13.94 13.30
CA ILE A 106 14.20 13.30 13.93
C ILE A 106 15.29 14.34 14.22
N GLU A 107 15.65 15.16 13.22
CA GLU A 107 16.79 16.07 13.29
C GLU A 107 16.53 17.32 14.15
N VAL A 108 15.32 17.88 14.07
CA VAL A 108 14.96 19.14 14.74
C VAL A 108 14.22 18.90 16.05
N HIS A 109 13.41 17.84 16.13
CA HIS A 109 12.56 17.57 17.28
C HIS A 109 12.92 16.30 18.05
N GLY A 110 13.95 15.56 17.61
CA GLY A 110 14.40 14.32 18.27
C GLY A 110 13.36 13.20 18.29
N ASP A 111 12.35 13.24 17.41
CA ASP A 111 11.24 12.29 17.40
C ASP A 111 11.73 10.94 16.87
N LYS A 112 11.94 9.96 17.76
CA LYS A 112 12.36 8.61 17.40
C LYS A 112 11.11 7.74 17.21
N ARG A 113 11.04 7.07 16.06
CA ARG A 113 9.97 6.15 15.66
C ARG A 113 9.84 4.97 16.63
#